data_AF-A0A4R2B404-F1
#
_entry.id   AF-A0A4R2B404-F1
#
_cell.length_a   1.000
_cell.length_b   1.000
_cell.length_c   1.000
_cell.angle_alpha   90.00
_cell.angle_beta   90.00
_cell.angle_gamma   90.00
#
_symmetry.space_group_name_H-M   'P 1'
#
loop_
_entity.id
_entity.type
_entity.pdbx_description
1 polymer ?
#
loop_
_entity_poly.entity_id
_entity_poly.type
_entity_poly.pdbx_seq_one_letter_code
_entity_poly.pdbx_strand_id
1 'polypeptide(L)'
;MEIQELNRQLVKILNEWDPFGRGQGEYDPEIADVIYAVQEMDKPHDLAIKVQSIYEYSFEELLPFDSCLLLAETLLAVKEQGSCDL
;
A
#
# COMPACT_ATOMS: atom_id res chain seq x y z
N MET A 1 -16.79 -0.35 -7.39
CA MET A 1 -15.80 -1.19 -8.13
C MET A 1 -15.92 -2.67 -7.75
N GLU A 2 -15.58 -3.61 -8.64
CA GLU A 2 -15.33 -5.01 -8.22
C GLU A 2 -14.00 -5.12 -7.46
N ILE A 3 -13.91 -6.03 -6.48
CA ILE A 3 -12.70 -6.25 -5.66
C ILE A 3 -11.44 -6.49 -6.51
N GLN A 4 -11.58 -7.14 -7.66
CA GLN A 4 -10.45 -7.38 -8.56
C GLN A 4 -9.90 -6.09 -9.20
N GLU A 5 -10.77 -5.13 -9.51
CA GLU A 5 -10.36 -3.85 -10.09
C GLU A 5 -9.70 -2.95 -9.04
N LEU A 6 -10.24 -2.93 -7.82
CA LEU A 6 -9.61 -2.26 -6.68
C LEU A 6 -8.19 -2.81 -6.46
N ASN A 7 -8.03 -4.13 -6.39
CA ASN A 7 -6.72 -4.74 -6.16
C ASN A 7 -5.72 -4.40 -7.28
N ARG A 8 -6.15 -4.38 -8.56
CA ARG A 8 -5.28 -3.97 -9.67
C ARG A 8 -4.81 -2.52 -9.55
N GLN A 9 -5.68 -1.61 -9.13
CA GLN A 9 -5.31 -0.21 -8.90
C GLN A 9 -4.32 -0.08 -7.74
N LEU A 10 -4.53 -0.81 -6.64
CA LEU A 10 -3.60 -0.83 -5.51
C LEU A 10 -2.23 -1.39 -5.92
N VAL A 11 -2.19 -2.51 -6.65
CA VAL A 11 -0.94 -3.09 -7.18
C VAL A 11 -0.18 -2.08 -8.03
N LYS A 12 -0.88 -1.33 -8.89
CA LYS A 12 -0.27 -0.32 -9.75
C LYS A 12 0.38 0.81 -8.93
N ILE A 13 -0.37 1.37 -7.97
CA ILE A 13 0.13 2.46 -7.10
C ILE A 13 1.36 1.99 -6.32
N LEU A 14 1.32 0.78 -5.77
CA LEU A 14 2.42 0.25 -4.97
C LEU A 14 3.68 -0.04 -5.81
N ASN A 15 3.51 -0.55 -7.04
CA ASN A 15 4.64 -0.72 -7.97
C ASN A 15 5.25 0.61 -8.43
N GLU A 16 4.44 1.66 -8.57
CA GLU A 16 4.91 3.00 -8.97
C GLU A 16 5.61 3.73 -7.81
N TRP A 17 5.35 3.37 -6.56
CA TRP A 17 5.94 4.02 -5.40
C TRP A 17 7.45 3.78 -5.28
N ASP A 18 7.93 2.59 -5.64
CA ASP A 18 9.35 2.20 -5.76
C ASP A 18 10.30 2.90 -4.75
N PRO A 19 10.09 2.70 -3.43
CA PRO A 19 10.72 3.54 -2.40
C PRO A 19 12.23 3.35 -2.32
N PHE A 20 12.76 2.25 -2.88
CA PHE A 20 14.18 1.92 -2.90
C PHE A 20 14.81 1.99 -4.30
N GLY A 21 14.06 2.37 -5.33
CA GLY A 21 14.56 2.47 -6.71
C GLY A 21 15.02 1.14 -7.30
N ARG A 22 14.39 0.03 -6.92
CA ARG A 22 14.75 -1.33 -7.40
C ARG A 22 14.01 -1.70 -8.68
N GLY A 23 12.96 -0.94 -9.03
CA GLY A 23 12.13 -1.16 -10.20
C GLY A 23 10.87 -1.98 -9.93
N GLN A 24 9.94 -1.95 -10.88
CA GLN A 24 8.65 -2.62 -10.78
C GLN A 24 8.81 -4.14 -10.72
N GLY A 25 8.01 -4.81 -9.87
CA GLY A 25 8.04 -6.26 -9.68
C GLY A 25 8.98 -6.76 -8.58
N GLU A 26 9.85 -5.92 -8.03
CA GLU A 26 10.75 -6.30 -6.92
C GLU A 26 10.06 -6.27 -5.54
N TYR A 27 8.76 -5.99 -5.51
CA TYR A 27 7.96 -5.76 -4.29
C TYR A 27 6.75 -6.70 -4.18
N ASP A 28 6.63 -7.72 -5.04
CA ASP A 28 5.42 -8.56 -5.14
C ASP A 28 4.94 -9.14 -3.79
N PRO A 29 5.81 -9.67 -2.90
CA PRO A 29 5.39 -10.13 -1.58
C PRO A 29 4.88 -8.99 -0.68
N GLU A 30 5.60 -7.87 -0.64
CA GLU A 30 5.24 -6.72 0.20
C GLU A 30 3.95 -6.06 -0.27
N ILE A 31 3.73 -6.02 -1.59
CA ILE A 31 2.51 -5.52 -2.21
C ILE A 31 1.31 -6.38 -1.79
N ALA A 32 1.45 -7.70 -1.79
CA ALA A 32 0.38 -8.60 -1.35
C ALA A 32 0.01 -8.34 0.12
N ASP A 33 1.02 -8.17 0.99
CA ASP A 33 0.82 -7.88 2.41
C ASP A 33 0.18 -6.51 2.64
N VAL A 34 0.57 -5.48 1.87
CA VAL A 34 -0.04 -4.14 1.95
C VAL A 34 -1.48 -4.17 1.46
N ILE A 35 -1.79 -4.88 0.37
CA ILE A 35 -3.17 -5.02 -0.11
C ILE A 35 -4.05 -5.69 0.95
N TYR A 36 -3.54 -6.72 1.62
CA TYR A 36 -4.24 -7.33 2.74
C TYR A 36 -4.47 -6.33 3.89
N ALA A 37 -3.45 -5.56 4.26
CA ALA A 37 -3.57 -4.53 5.30
C ALA A 37 -4.58 -3.42 4.95
N VAL A 38 -4.65 -3.01 3.67
CA VAL A 38 -5.64 -2.02 3.19
C VAL A 38 -7.08 -2.52 3.38
N GLN A 39 -7.34 -3.82 3.24
CA GLN A 39 -8.67 -4.37 3.48
C GLN A 39 -9.05 -4.31 4.97
N GLU A 40 -8.11 -4.65 5.84
CA GLU A 40 -8.32 -4.77 7.30
C GLU A 40 -8.29 -3.42 8.05
N MET A 41 -7.74 -2.36 7.44
CA MET A 41 -7.51 -1.07 8.09
C MET A 41 -8.24 0.07 7.38
N ASP A 42 -8.71 1.03 8.18
CA ASP A 42 -9.41 2.23 7.69
C ASP A 42 -8.75 3.54 8.15
N LYS A 43 -7.67 3.44 8.94
CA LYS A 43 -6.94 4.61 9.46
C LYS A 43 -5.60 4.75 8.75
N PRO A 44 -5.32 5.89 8.08
CA PRO A 44 -4.06 6.09 7.36
C PRO A 44 -2.83 5.91 8.24
N HIS A 45 -2.87 6.38 9.49
CA HIS A 45 -1.77 6.26 10.43
C HIS A 45 -1.41 4.81 10.76
N ASP A 46 -2.42 3.96 11.01
CA ASP A 46 -2.21 2.55 11.36
C ASP A 46 -1.69 1.76 10.14
N LEU A 47 -2.24 2.07 8.95
CA LEU A 47 -1.76 1.51 7.69
C LEU A 47 -0.33 1.94 7.39
N ALA A 48 0.04 3.20 7.64
CA ALA A 48 1.39 3.72 7.44
C ALA A 48 2.43 2.97 8.29
N ILE A 49 2.12 2.71 9.56
CA ILE A 49 2.97 1.89 10.43
C ILE A 49 3.12 0.49 9.84
N LYS A 50 2.02 -0.12 9.39
CA LYS A 50 2.03 -1.46 8.84
C LYS A 50 2.86 -1.55 7.55
N VAL A 51 2.69 -0.59 6.64
CA VAL A 51 3.50 -0.45 5.41
C VAL A 51 4.98 -0.32 5.78
N GLN A 52 5.32 0.58 6.70
CA GLN A 52 6.71 0.80 7.12
C GLN A 52 7.34 -0.50 7.64
N SER A 53 6.63 -1.24 8.49
CA SER A 53 7.13 -2.51 9.04
C SER A 53 7.25 -3.62 8.00
N ILE A 54 6.35 -3.69 7.00
CA ILE A 54 6.45 -4.68 5.90
C ILE A 54 7.74 -4.45 5.11
N TYR A 55 7.98 -3.22 4.67
CA TYR A 55 9.17 -2.90 3.88
C TYR A 55 10.45 -2.96 4.72
N GLU A 56 10.43 -2.53 5.98
CA GLU A 56 11.57 -2.67 6.89
C GLU A 56 11.95 -4.15 7.10
N TYR A 57 10.97 -5.04 7.23
CA TYR A 57 11.22 -6.47 7.40
C TYR A 57 11.89 -7.10 6.17
N SER A 58 11.43 -6.75 4.96
CA SER A 58 11.94 -7.33 3.71
C SER A 58 13.27 -6.74 3.26
N PHE A 59 13.51 -5.46 3.53
CA PHE A 59 14.64 -4.72 2.98
C PHE A 59 15.68 -4.31 4.03
N GLU A 60 15.40 -4.55 5.32
CA GLU A 60 16.25 -4.16 6.46
C GLU A 60 16.55 -2.64 6.49
N GLU A 61 15.68 -1.84 5.86
CA GLU A 61 15.81 -0.39 5.73
C GLU A 61 14.53 0.31 6.20
N LEU A 62 14.69 1.29 7.10
CA LEU A 62 13.56 2.04 7.65
C LEU A 62 13.14 3.17 6.70
N LEU A 63 11.93 3.08 6.15
CA LEU A 63 11.35 4.14 5.32
C LEU A 63 10.90 5.34 6.16
N PRO A 64 10.97 6.58 5.64
CA PRO A 64 10.42 7.74 6.31
C PRO A 64 8.92 7.58 6.55
N PHE A 65 8.48 7.80 7.79
CA PHE A 65 7.07 7.63 8.17
C PHE A 65 6.13 8.50 7.33
N ASP A 66 6.50 9.75 7.05
CA ASP A 66 5.69 10.67 6.22
C ASP A 66 5.47 10.13 4.79
N SER A 67 6.44 9.38 4.24
CA SER A 67 6.29 8.73 2.93
C SER A 67 5.27 7.59 2.99
N CYS A 68 5.37 6.75 4.02
CA CYS A 68 4.42 5.67 4.27
C CYS A 68 3.01 6.21 4.55
N LEU A 69 2.90 7.36 5.22
CA LEU A 69 1.62 8.01 5.52
C LEU A 69 0.95 8.53 4.25
N LEU A 70 1.68 9.23 3.39
CA LEU A 70 1.13 9.72 2.11
C LEU A 70 0.66 8.56 1.22
N LEU A 71 1.41 7.46 1.20
CA LEU A 71 0.99 6.25 0.51
C LEU A 71 -0.29 5.67 1.12
N ALA A 72 -0.35 5.52 2.45
CA ALA A 72 -1.51 5.00 3.15
C ALA A 72 -2.78 5.82 2.90
N GLU A 73 -2.69 7.15 2.93
CA GLU A 73 -3.79 8.05 2.57
C GLU A 73 -4.27 7.81 1.14
N THR A 74 -3.34 7.66 0.20
CA THR A 74 -3.64 7.39 -1.21
C THR A 74 -4.37 6.05 -1.38
N LEU A 75 -3.89 4.98 -0.74
CA LEU A 75 -4.48 3.64 -0.83
C LEU A 75 -5.89 3.61 -0.24
N LEU A 76 -6.11 4.26 0.91
CA LEU A 76 -7.42 4.31 1.54
C LEU A 76 -8.41 5.18 0.75
N ALA A 77 -7.96 6.29 0.16
CA ALA A 77 -8.82 7.08 -0.73
C ALA A 77 -9.30 6.26 -1.93
N VAL A 78 -8.47 5.38 -2.48
CA VAL A 78 -8.86 4.46 -3.57
C VAL A 78 -9.83 3.39 -3.07
N LYS A 79 -9.60 2.82 -1.89
CA LYS A 79 -10.52 1.89 -1.22
C LYS A 79 -11.91 2.53 -1.03
N GLU A 80 -11.96 3.75 -0.51
CA GLU A 80 -13.19 4.50 -0.26
C GLU A 80 -13.95 4.79 -1.56
N GLN A 81 -13.25 5.23 -2.61
CA GLN A 81 -13.86 5.43 -3.94
C GLN A 81 -14.44 4.13 -4.49
N GLY A 82 -13.75 3.00 -4.29
CA GLY A 82 -14.26 1.69 -4.71
C GLY A 82 -15.48 1.21 -3.94
N SER A 83 -15.60 1.61 -2.67
CA SER A 83 -16.69 1.27 -1.75
C SER A 83 -17.90 2.19 -1.87
N CYS A 84 -17.76 3.40 -2.41
CA CYS A 84 -18.85 4.38 -2.55
C CYS A 84 -19.84 4.06 -3.70
N ASP A 85 -19.54 3.04 -4.50
CA ASP A 85 -20.40 2.56 -5.60
C ASP A 85 -21.32 1.39 -5.21
N LEU A 86 -21.43 1.02 -3.92
CA LEU A 86 -22.26 -0.10 -3.45
C LEU A 86 -23.51 0.33 -2.68
#